data_AF-A0A183JNT2-F1
#
_entry.id   AF-A0A183JNT2-F1
#
_cell.length_a   1.000
_cell.length_b   1.000
_cell.length_c   1.000
_cell.angle_alpha   90.00
_cell.angle_beta   90.00
_cell.angle_gamma   90.00
#
_symmetry.space_group_name_H-M   'P 1'
#
loop_
_entity.id
_entity.type
_entity.pdbx_description
1 polymer ?
#
loop_
_entity_poly.entity_id
_entity_poly.type
_entity_poly.pdbx_seq_one_letter_code
_entity_poly.pdbx_strand_id
1 'polypeptide(L)'
;MHYSFFFAYTFSETQSYVLNFHGRVTQASVKNFQIVHRSDDEYILMQFGRISEDVFTMDYTYPMCALQAFGIALSSFDSKLACE
;
A
#
# COMPACT_ATOMS: atom_id res chain seq x y z
N MET A 1 -4.11 -19.16 2.41
CA MET A 1 -4.28 -17.98 1.53
C MET A 1 -2.95 -17.24 1.50
N HIS A 2 -2.17 -17.41 0.45
CA HIS A 2 -0.85 -16.78 0.31
C HIS A 2 -1.03 -15.39 -0.32
N TYR A 3 -0.91 -14.33 0.49
CA TYR A 3 -0.84 -12.96 0.00
C TYR A 3 0.63 -12.53 -0.03
N SER A 4 1.05 -11.87 -1.10
CA SER A 4 2.41 -11.30 -1.21
C SER A 4 2.30 -9.78 -1.03
N PHE A 5 3.12 -9.23 -0.14
CA PHE A 5 3.37 -7.77 -0.11
C PHE A 5 4.18 -7.41 -1.34
N PHE A 6 3.58 -6.67 -2.27
CA PHE A 6 4.29 -6.16 -3.44
C PHE A 6 4.87 -4.80 -3.11
N PHE A 7 6.18 -4.74 -2.89
CA PHE A 7 6.93 -3.50 -3.05
C PHE A 7 7.15 -3.32 -4.56
N ALA A 8 6.96 -2.09 -5.05
CA ALA A 8 6.76 -1.78 -6.47
C ALA A 8 7.85 -2.33 -7.43
N TYR A 9 7.64 -2.14 -8.73
CA TYR A 9 8.68 -2.32 -9.74
C TYR A 9 9.71 -1.17 -9.66
N THR A 10 11.00 -1.47 -9.85
CA THR A 10 12.08 -0.48 -9.86
C THR A 10 12.02 0.39 -11.12
N PHE A 11 11.92 1.72 -10.97
CA PHE A 11 12.14 2.65 -12.08
C PHE A 11 13.64 2.91 -12.26
N SER A 12 14.19 2.53 -13.42
CA SER A 12 15.63 2.52 -13.73
C SER A 12 16.34 3.87 -13.62
N GLU A 13 15.62 5.00 -13.69
CA GLU A 13 16.26 6.33 -13.69
C GLU A 13 16.29 7.01 -12.31
N THR A 14 15.53 6.53 -11.32
CA THR A 14 15.42 7.19 -10.00
C THR A 14 15.61 6.27 -8.80
N GLN A 15 15.84 4.97 -9.00
CA GLN A 15 15.83 3.95 -7.92
C GLN A 15 14.59 4.05 -7.02
N SER A 16 13.49 4.60 -7.53
CA SER A 16 12.24 4.73 -6.79
C SER A 16 11.25 3.66 -7.25
N TYR A 17 10.57 3.10 -6.27
CA TYR A 17 9.50 2.14 -6.46
C TYR A 17 8.19 2.92 -6.62
N VAL A 18 7.66 3.01 -7.84
CA VAL A 18 6.43 3.77 -8.14
C VAL A 18 5.26 2.82 -8.33
N LEU A 19 4.23 2.97 -7.50
CA LEU A 19 2.94 2.28 -7.64
C LEU A 19 1.93 3.22 -8.31
N ASN A 20 1.13 2.68 -9.24
CA ASN A 20 0.05 3.43 -9.84
C ASN A 20 -1.19 3.38 -8.94
N PHE A 21 -1.42 4.45 -8.20
CA PHE A 21 -2.57 4.59 -7.30
C PHE A 21 -3.82 5.18 -7.98
N HIS A 22 -3.82 5.33 -9.31
CA HIS A 22 -4.97 5.85 -10.07
C HIS A 22 -5.49 7.22 -9.55
N GLY A 23 -4.60 8.06 -9.04
CA GLY A 23 -4.95 9.36 -8.45
C GLY A 23 -5.54 9.31 -7.04
N ARG A 24 -5.66 8.13 -6.42
CA ARG A 24 -6.14 7.97 -5.03
C ARG A 24 -5.12 8.37 -3.99
N VAL A 25 -3.83 8.24 -4.31
CA VAL A 25 -2.72 8.64 -3.43
C VAL A 25 -2.01 9.81 -4.08
N THR A 26 -1.96 10.93 -3.38
CA THR A 26 -1.51 12.21 -3.93
C THR A 26 -0.24 12.73 -3.25
N GLN A 27 0.20 12.09 -2.15
CA GLN A 27 1.45 12.43 -1.48
C GLN A 27 2.38 11.22 -1.38
N ALA A 28 3.67 11.44 -1.61
CA ALA A 28 4.70 10.43 -1.38
C ALA A 28 4.81 10.11 0.12
N SER A 29 4.85 8.83 0.46
CA SER A 29 5.02 8.34 1.82
C SER A 29 5.53 6.91 1.80
N VAL A 30 6.37 6.54 2.77
CA VAL A 30 6.76 5.14 3.02
C VAL A 30 5.57 4.26 3.42
N LYS A 31 4.43 4.88 3.74
CA LYS A 31 3.17 4.19 4.08
C LYS A 31 2.29 3.89 2.86
N ASN A 32 2.69 4.32 1.66
CA ASN A 32 1.91 4.04 0.45
C ASN A 32 2.20 2.61 -0.03
N PHE A 33 1.17 1.75 -0.07
CA PHE A 33 1.33 0.37 -0.53
C PHE A 33 0.06 -0.17 -1.21
N GLN A 34 0.27 -1.21 -2.01
CA GLN A 34 -0.79 -2.06 -2.57
C GLN A 34 -0.55 -3.51 -2.14
N ILE A 35 -1.63 -4.23 -1.87
CA ILE A 35 -1.64 -5.68 -1.68
C ILE A 35 -2.36 -6.26 -2.88
N VAL A 36 -1.70 -7.18 -3.57
CA VAL A 36 -2.22 -7.85 -4.77
C VAL A 36 -2.25 -9.35 -4.56
N HIS A 37 -3.04 -10.04 -5.38
CA HIS A 37 -3.01 -11.50 -5.38
C HIS A 37 -1.75 -11.99 -6.12
N ARG A 38 -1.05 -13.00 -5.59
CA ARG A 38 0.24 -13.46 -6.17
C ARG A 38 0.14 -13.93 -7.63
N SER A 39 -1.04 -14.40 -8.05
CA SER A 39 -1.28 -14.89 -9.40
C SER A 39 -1.86 -13.83 -10.35
N ASP A 40 -2.20 -12.64 -9.84
CA ASP A 40 -2.85 -11.59 -10.59
C ASP A 40 -2.49 -10.22 -9.97
N ASP A 41 -1.47 -9.59 -10.55
CA ASP A 41 -0.93 -8.30 -10.10
C ASP A 41 -1.87 -7.12 -10.42
N GLU A 42 -2.86 -7.30 -11.32
CA GLU A 42 -3.88 -6.29 -11.59
C GLU A 42 -5.01 -6.33 -10.55
N TYR A 43 -5.18 -7.47 -9.87
CA TYR A 43 -6.17 -7.62 -8.80
C TYR A 43 -5.68 -7.03 -7.46
N ILE A 44 -5.95 -5.74 -7.30
CA ILE A 44 -5.66 -5.00 -6.06
C ILE A 44 -6.66 -5.39 -4.96
N LEU A 45 -6.18 -6.17 -4.00
CA LEU A 45 -6.92 -6.57 -2.80
C LEU A 45 -7.09 -5.41 -1.82
N MET A 46 -6.04 -4.60 -1.67
CA MET A 46 -6.05 -3.44 -0.79
C MET A 46 -5.08 -2.38 -1.32
N GLN A 47 -5.48 -1.12 -1.25
CA GLN A 47 -4.65 0.02 -1.56
C GLN A 47 -4.74 1.02 -0.40
N PHE A 48 -3.57 1.42 0.10
CA PHE A 48 -3.46 2.39 1.18
C PHE A 48 -2.44 3.46 0.83
N GLY A 49 -2.75 4.72 1.14
CA GLY A 49 -1.78 5.80 0.98
C GLY A 49 -2.26 7.16 1.44
N ARG A 50 -1.30 8.08 1.55
CA ARG A 50 -1.49 9.42 2.08
C ARG A 50 -2.05 10.37 1.03
N ILE A 51 -3.04 11.18 1.43
CA ILE A 51 -3.58 12.27 0.60
C ILE A 51 -3.41 13.65 1.25
N SER A 52 -3.29 13.71 2.58
CA SER A 52 -2.98 14.93 3.34
C SER A 52 -2.15 14.60 4.58
N GLU A 53 -1.75 15.60 5.38
CA GLU A 53 -0.85 15.44 6.52
C GLU A 53 -1.30 14.30 7.45
N ASP A 54 -2.56 14.24 7.83
CA ASP A 54 -3.11 13.17 8.68
C ASP A 54 -4.30 12.45 8.03
N VAL A 55 -4.36 12.48 6.69
CA VAL A 55 -5.48 11.89 5.94
C VAL A 55 -4.96 10.86 4.94
N PHE A 56 -5.53 9.67 5.04
CA PHE A 56 -5.17 8.51 4.22
C PHE A 56 -6.42 7.92 3.56
N THR A 57 -6.25 7.38 2.37
CA THR A 57 -7.27 6.60 1.68
C THR A 57 -7.01 5.12 1.91
N MET A 58 -8.07 4.34 2.14
CA MET A 58 -8.01 2.89 2.28
C MET A 58 -9.12 2.26 1.43
N ASP A 59 -8.73 1.76 0.27
CA ASP A 59 -9.61 1.01 -0.63
C ASP A 59 -9.33 -0.50 -0.44
N TYR A 60 -10.36 -1.33 -0.30
CA TYR A 60 -10.21 -2.78 -0.20
C TYR A 60 -11.30 -3.50 -0.99
N THR A 61 -10.96 -4.68 -1.50
CA THR A 61 -11.83 -5.51 -2.32
C THR A 61 -12.06 -6.86 -1.65
N TYR A 62 -13.13 -7.56 -2.03
CA TYR A 62 -13.32 -8.96 -1.67
C TYR A 62 -12.01 -9.76 -1.90
N PRO A 63 -11.64 -10.72 -1.04
CA PRO A 63 -12.36 -11.22 0.14
C PRO A 63 -12.08 -10.45 1.44
N MET A 64 -11.41 -9.30 1.39
CA MET A 64 -11.03 -8.58 2.60
C MET A 64 -12.23 -7.86 3.23
N CYS A 65 -12.30 -7.85 4.56
CA CYS A 65 -13.26 -7.03 5.29
C CYS A 65 -12.62 -5.76 5.85
N ALA A 66 -13.44 -4.76 6.19
CA ALA A 66 -12.98 -3.48 6.73
C ALA A 66 -12.06 -3.64 7.95
N LEU A 67 -12.38 -4.57 8.86
CA LEU A 67 -11.59 -4.79 10.08
C LEU A 67 -10.19 -5.32 9.76
N GLN A 68 -10.08 -6.26 8.81
CA GLN A 68 -8.80 -6.80 8.37
C GLN A 68 -7.96 -5.73 7.66
N ALA A 69 -8.57 -5.02 6.70
CA ALA A 69 -7.91 -3.93 5.98
C ALA A 69 -7.40 -2.87 6.96
N PHE A 70 -8.23 -2.47 7.91
CA PHE A 70 -7.87 -1.46 8.89
C PHE A 70 -6.74 -1.92 9.83
N GLY A 71 -6.76 -3.18 10.28
CA GLY A 71 -5.67 -3.76 11.08
C GLY A 71 -4.33 -3.74 10.33
N ILE A 72 -4.35 -4.05 9.03
CA ILE A 72 -3.15 -3.96 8.18
C ILE A 72 -2.70 -2.50 8.04
N ALA A 73 -3.61 -1.57 7.77
CA ALA A 73 -3.30 -0.14 7.68
C ALA A 73 -2.64 0.38 8.97
N LEU A 74 -3.19 0.04 10.15
CA LEU A 74 -2.62 0.41 11.44
C LEU A 74 -1.20 -0.15 11.64
N SER A 75 -0.93 -1.38 11.21
CA SER A 75 0.42 -1.95 11.29
C SER A 75 1.46 -1.17 10.46
N SER A 76 1.04 -0.45 9.41
CA SER A 76 1.93 0.42 8.63
C SER A 76 2.29 1.74 9.33
N PHE A 77 1.54 2.13 10.37
CA PHE A 77 1.88 3.27 11.21
C PHE A 77 2.98 2.95 12.20
N ASP A 78 3.17 1.67 12.54
CA ASP A 78 4.25 1.22 13.38
C ASP A 78 5.58 1.39 12.64
N SER A 79 6.20 2.55 12.83
CA SER A 79 7.58 2.78 12.44
C SER A 79 8.44 1.76 13.17
N LYS A 80 9.21 0.94 12.45
CA LYS A 80 10.37 0.31 13.08
C LYS A 80 11.09 1.41 13.86
N LEU A 81 11.21 1.25 15.18
CA LEU A 81 12.04 2.04 16.09
C LEU A 81 13.54 1.93 15.77
N ALA A 82 13.90 1.61 14.52
CA ALA A 82 15.25 1.32 14.07
C ALA A 82 15.39 1.75 12.61
N CYS A 83 15.55 3.06 12.40
CA CYS A 83 16.77 3.65 11.85
C CYS A 83 16.47 5.10 11.45
N GLU A 84 17.13 6.03 12.17
CA GLU A 84 17.57 7.30 11.60
C GLU A 84 18.49 7.08 10.39
#